data_AF-A0A7C2JDU8-F1
#
_entry.id   AF-A0A7C2JDU8-F1
#
_cell.length_a   1.000
_cell.length_b   1.000
_cell.length_c   1.000
_cell.angle_alpha   90.00
_cell.angle_beta   90.00
_cell.angle_gamma   90.00
#
_symmetry.space_group_name_H-M   'P 1'
#
loop_
_entity.id
_entity.type
_entity.pdbx_description
1 polymer ?
#
loop_
_entity_poly.entity_id
_entity_poly.type
_entity_poly.pdbx_seq_one_letter_code
_entity_poly.pdbx_strand_id
1 'polypeptide(L)'
;MDGMKNKLVVEKFGPVERAVIAFGDLTVFVGPQATGKSIVLQLYKLLLDKQFIHARLRQFDIRWSNSLDNFLELYFGEGMSHLYRKDETLILYNGKVVQMERYARSKGCRGEKGEKLFYIPAQRVLSLREGQTRPFTDYRAGDPFV
;
A
#
# COMPACT_ATOMS: atom_id res chain seq x y z
N MET A 1 -13.64 -24.41 -9.17
CA MET A 1 -12.57 -23.50 -9.67
C MET A 1 -12.25 -22.44 -8.61
N ASP A 2 -11.75 -22.83 -7.43
CA ASP A 2 -11.64 -21.94 -6.25
C ASP A 2 -10.19 -21.49 -5.95
N GLY A 3 -9.22 -21.89 -6.79
CA GLY A 3 -7.78 -21.73 -6.52
C GLY A 3 -7.13 -20.38 -6.90
N MET A 4 -7.91 -19.34 -7.22
CA MET A 4 -7.37 -18.03 -7.68
C MET A 4 -7.75 -16.84 -6.80
N LYS A 5 -8.38 -17.05 -5.64
CA LYS A 5 -8.64 -15.93 -4.71
C LYS A 5 -7.36 -15.59 -3.95
N ASN A 6 -7.12 -14.30 -3.77
CA ASN A 6 -6.02 -13.72 -3.01
C ASN A 6 -4.61 -14.07 -3.54
N LYS A 7 -4.45 -14.22 -4.85
CA LYS A 7 -3.14 -14.42 -5.49
C LYS A 7 -2.60 -13.11 -6.06
N LEU A 8 -1.42 -12.70 -5.60
CA LEU A 8 -0.67 -11.55 -6.11
C LEU A 8 0.57 -12.06 -6.87
N VAL A 9 0.75 -11.58 -8.09
CA VAL A 9 2.02 -11.67 -8.82
C VAL A 9 2.54 -10.25 -8.99
N VAL A 10 3.79 -10.04 -8.61
CA VAL A 10 4.49 -8.77 -8.81
C VAL A 10 5.83 -9.04 -9.48
N GLU A 11 6.19 -8.26 -10.48
CA GLU A 11 7.49 -8.31 -11.14
C GLU A 11 8.00 -6.89 -11.34
N LYS A 12 9.30 -6.67 -11.10
CA LYS A 12 10.00 -5.38 -11.20
C LYS A 12 9.28 -4.26 -10.42
N PHE A 13 8.98 -4.49 -9.16
CA PHE A 13 8.35 -3.52 -8.25
C PHE A 13 9.32 -3.14 -7.13
N GLY A 14 9.99 -2.00 -7.29
CA GLY A 14 11.11 -1.59 -6.42
C GLY A 14 12.18 -2.69 -6.31
N PRO A 15 12.61 -3.10 -5.09
CA PRO A 15 13.58 -4.19 -4.90
C PRO A 15 13.04 -5.60 -5.21
N VAL A 16 11.77 -5.75 -5.59
CA VAL A 16 11.18 -7.06 -5.89
C VAL A 16 11.28 -7.35 -7.38
N GLU A 17 12.23 -8.21 -7.74
CA GLU A 17 12.38 -8.72 -9.11
C GLU A 17 11.15 -9.54 -9.52
N ARG A 18 10.75 -10.50 -8.68
CA ARG A 18 9.58 -11.35 -8.89
C ARG A 18 9.06 -11.93 -7.59
N ALA A 19 7.77 -11.86 -7.37
CA ALA A 19 7.09 -12.58 -6.29
C ALA A 19 5.74 -13.12 -6.76
N VAL A 20 5.42 -14.36 -6.36
CA VAL A 20 4.13 -15.00 -6.56
C VAL A 20 3.62 -15.44 -5.19
N ILE A 21 2.59 -14.77 -4.68
CA ILE A 21 2.11 -14.94 -3.31
C ILE A 21 0.63 -15.32 -3.36
N ALA A 22 0.27 -16.34 -2.59
CA ALA A 22 -1.12 -16.63 -2.24
C ALA A 22 -1.32 -16.24 -0.77
N PHE A 23 -2.20 -15.29 -0.50
CA PHE A 23 -2.48 -14.83 0.86
C PHE A 23 -3.56 -15.71 1.50
N GLY A 24 -3.29 -16.18 2.71
CA GLY A 24 -4.26 -16.80 3.60
C GLY A 24 -4.82 -15.81 4.63
N ASP A 25 -5.61 -16.32 5.58
CA ASP A 25 -6.24 -15.51 6.64
C ASP A 25 -5.20 -14.85 7.57
N LEU A 26 -4.08 -15.53 7.79
CA LEU A 26 -2.88 -14.97 8.42
C LEU A 26 -1.68 -15.26 7.52
N THR A 27 -0.96 -14.22 7.13
CA THR A 27 0.22 -14.32 6.29
C THR A 27 1.36 -13.54 6.94
N VAL A 28 2.50 -14.18 7.18
CA VAL A 28 3.68 -13.56 7.80
C VAL A 28 4.84 -13.59 6.82
N PHE A 29 5.45 -12.43 6.56
CA PHE A 29 6.62 -12.33 5.70
C PHE A 29 7.88 -12.24 6.55
N VAL A 30 8.78 -13.21 6.38
CA VAL A 30 10.09 -13.25 7.06
C VAL A 30 11.19 -13.23 6.01
N GLY A 31 12.28 -12.50 6.27
CA GLY A 31 13.43 -12.44 5.38
C GLY A 31 14.36 -11.27 5.68
N PRO A 32 15.51 -11.19 5.00
CA PRO A 32 16.54 -10.16 5.22
C PRO A 32 16.01 -8.73 5.12
N GLN A 33 16.68 -7.75 5.72
CA GLN A 33 16.27 -6.35 5.62
C GLN A 33 16.25 -5.87 4.15
N ALA A 34 15.40 -4.90 3.85
CA ALA A 34 15.30 -4.24 2.54
C ALA A 34 14.91 -5.14 1.34
N THR A 35 14.45 -6.38 1.57
CA THR A 35 14.01 -7.29 0.48
C THR A 35 12.60 -7.02 -0.05
N GLY A 36 12.01 -5.84 0.23
CA GLY A 36 10.69 -5.48 -0.29
C GLY A 36 9.48 -6.10 0.42
N LYS A 37 9.64 -6.75 1.58
CA LYS A 37 8.52 -7.37 2.32
C LYS A 37 7.40 -6.36 2.64
N SER A 38 7.74 -5.21 3.23
CA SER A 38 6.76 -4.20 3.62
C SER A 38 6.05 -3.59 2.42
N ILE A 39 6.76 -3.26 1.34
CA ILE A 39 6.16 -2.65 0.14
C ILE A 39 5.19 -3.59 -0.56
N VAL A 40 5.43 -4.91 -0.53
CA VAL A 40 4.51 -5.90 -1.10
C VAL A 40 3.23 -6.01 -0.27
N LEU A 41 3.35 -5.98 1.06
CA LEU A 41 2.18 -5.97 1.95
C LEU A 41 1.39 -4.66 1.84
N GLN A 42 2.07 -3.53 1.73
CA GLN A 42 1.46 -2.23 1.43
C GLN A 42 0.74 -2.25 0.07
N LEU A 43 1.36 -2.78 -0.98
CA LEU A 43 0.71 -2.95 -2.27
C LEU A 43 -0.57 -3.79 -2.12
N TYR A 44 -0.49 -4.93 -1.42
CA TYR A 44 -1.65 -5.78 -1.19
C TYR A 44 -2.78 -5.07 -0.43
N LYS A 45 -2.44 -4.30 0.62
CA LYS A 45 -3.38 -3.43 1.34
C LYS A 45 -4.08 -2.44 0.41
N LEU A 46 -3.32 -1.76 -0.45
CA LEU A 46 -3.89 -0.83 -1.43
C LEU A 46 -4.87 -1.50 -2.39
N LEU A 47 -4.55 -2.72 -2.85
CA LEU A 47 -5.42 -3.48 -3.76
C LEU A 47 -6.78 -3.82 -3.11
N LEU A 48 -6.78 -4.16 -1.82
CA LEU A 48 -7.99 -4.54 -1.08
C LEU A 48 -8.81 -3.34 -0.60
N ASP A 49 -8.11 -2.31 -0.11
CA ASP A 49 -8.67 -1.25 0.73
C ASP A 49 -8.58 0.14 0.12
N LYS A 50 -8.45 0.24 -1.22
CA LYS A 50 -8.42 1.52 -1.95
C LYS A 50 -9.46 2.53 -1.45
N GLN A 51 -10.71 2.13 -1.28
CA GLN A 51 -11.79 3.04 -0.89
C GLN A 51 -11.66 3.54 0.54
N PHE A 52 -11.25 2.66 1.47
CA PHE A 52 -10.96 3.01 2.85
C PHE A 52 -9.79 4.00 2.93
N ILE A 53 -8.68 3.70 2.23
CA ILE A 53 -7.49 4.57 2.15
C ILE A 53 -7.90 5.95 1.61
N HIS A 54 -8.65 6.01 0.51
CA HIS A 54 -9.12 7.27 -0.07
C HIS A 54 -10.08 8.04 0.85
N ALA A 55 -10.91 7.34 1.63
CA ALA A 55 -11.79 7.98 2.61
C ALA A 55 -10.97 8.60 3.75
N ARG A 56 -9.99 7.88 4.30
CA ARG A 56 -9.11 8.41 5.34
C ARG A 56 -8.28 9.59 4.88
N LEU A 57 -7.62 9.51 3.72
CA LEU A 57 -6.86 10.65 3.19
C LEU A 57 -7.73 11.91 3.04
N ARG A 58 -8.97 11.76 2.55
CA ARG A 58 -9.93 12.87 2.44
C ARG A 58 -10.38 13.41 3.79
N GLN A 59 -10.57 12.55 4.78
CA GLN A 59 -10.97 12.97 6.13
C GLN A 59 -9.94 13.91 6.77
N PHE A 60 -8.66 13.74 6.44
CA PHE A 60 -7.57 14.60 6.90
C PHE A 60 -7.19 15.70 5.88
N ASP A 61 -8.06 15.97 4.90
CA ASP A 61 -7.87 16.93 3.80
C ASP A 61 -6.55 16.76 3.00
N ILE A 62 -6.04 15.54 2.94
CA ILE A 62 -4.86 15.21 2.14
C ILE A 62 -5.27 15.05 0.68
N ARG A 63 -4.60 15.79 -0.21
CA ARG A 63 -4.85 15.80 -1.66
C ARG A 63 -3.59 15.36 -2.39
N TRP A 64 -3.77 14.61 -3.48
CA TRP A 64 -2.68 14.19 -4.38
C TRP A 64 -2.98 14.50 -5.86
N SER A 65 -3.97 15.36 -6.11
CA SER A 65 -4.36 15.87 -7.44
C SER A 65 -4.63 14.82 -8.52
N ASN A 66 -4.93 13.57 -8.12
CA ASN A 66 -5.01 12.40 -9.01
C ASN A 66 -3.74 12.12 -9.83
N SER A 67 -2.59 12.65 -9.41
CA SER A 67 -1.28 12.25 -9.94
C SER A 67 -0.91 10.88 -9.38
N LEU A 68 -0.42 9.98 -10.23
CA LEU A 68 0.04 8.66 -9.78
C LEU A 68 1.25 8.82 -8.87
N ASP A 69 2.26 9.56 -9.29
CA ASP A 69 3.50 9.73 -8.54
C ASP A 69 3.22 10.32 -7.16
N ASN A 70 2.45 11.42 -7.09
CA ASN A 70 2.09 12.02 -5.81
C ASN A 70 1.30 11.06 -4.90
N PHE A 71 0.47 10.19 -5.49
CA PHE A 71 -0.24 9.18 -4.72
C PHE A 71 0.70 8.10 -4.18
N LEU A 72 1.69 7.67 -4.97
CA LEU A 72 2.67 6.69 -4.56
C LEU A 72 3.61 7.24 -3.47
N GLU A 73 4.06 8.48 -3.62
CA GLU A 73 4.81 9.22 -2.59
C GLU A 73 4.02 9.27 -1.27
N LEU A 74 2.75 9.67 -1.35
CA LEU A 74 1.89 9.76 -0.17
C LEU A 74 1.65 8.39 0.50
N TYR A 75 1.48 7.34 -0.30
CA TYR A 75 1.05 6.04 0.21
C TYR A 75 2.21 5.18 0.70
N PHE A 76 3.28 5.09 -0.08
CA PHE A 76 4.46 4.26 0.21
C PHE A 76 5.53 5.02 0.99
N GLY A 77 5.46 6.35 1.06
CA GLY A 77 6.42 7.23 1.74
C GLY A 77 7.24 8.07 0.75
N GLU A 78 7.90 9.10 1.29
CA GLU A 78 8.70 10.04 0.49
C GLU A 78 9.84 9.33 -0.29
N GLY A 79 10.02 9.74 -1.54
CA GLY A 79 10.92 9.18 -2.51
C GLY A 79 10.43 7.89 -3.17
N MET A 80 9.23 7.38 -2.90
CA MET A 80 8.81 6.01 -3.29
C MET A 80 8.00 5.91 -4.59
N SER A 81 7.78 7.00 -5.33
CA SER A 81 7.10 6.93 -6.64
C SER A 81 7.78 5.97 -7.63
N HIS A 82 9.12 5.85 -7.55
CA HIS A 82 9.91 4.98 -8.42
C HIS A 82 9.67 3.47 -8.23
N LEU A 83 8.95 3.05 -7.19
CA LEU A 83 8.62 1.63 -6.96
C LEU A 83 7.82 1.03 -8.13
N TYR A 84 6.98 1.84 -8.78
CA TYR A 84 6.15 1.43 -9.91
C TYR A 84 6.58 2.17 -11.17
N ARG A 85 6.98 1.42 -12.20
CA ARG A 85 7.30 1.96 -13.53
C ARG A 85 6.34 1.34 -14.53
N LYS A 86 5.49 2.15 -15.15
CA LYS A 86 4.38 1.69 -15.99
C LYS A 86 4.77 0.67 -17.06
N ASP A 87 5.91 0.87 -17.71
CA ASP A 87 6.35 0.06 -18.84
C ASP A 87 7.22 -1.14 -18.43
N GLU A 88 7.61 -1.23 -17.15
CA GLU A 88 8.51 -2.26 -16.64
C GLU A 88 7.83 -3.16 -15.59
N THR A 89 6.99 -2.60 -14.73
CA THR A 89 6.39 -3.28 -13.59
C THR A 89 5.12 -4.03 -13.99
N LEU A 90 5.07 -5.32 -13.67
CA LEU A 90 3.86 -6.15 -13.82
C LEU A 90 3.24 -6.41 -12.45
N ILE A 91 1.94 -6.15 -12.34
CA ILE A 91 1.14 -6.49 -11.15
C ILE A 91 -0.10 -7.24 -11.62
N LEU A 92 -0.25 -8.49 -11.18
CA LEU A 92 -1.46 -9.29 -11.38
C LEU A 92 -2.10 -9.59 -10.04
N TYR A 93 -3.39 -9.29 -9.91
CA TYR A 93 -4.17 -9.69 -8.74
C TYR A 93 -5.35 -10.55 -9.18
N ASN A 94 -5.42 -11.77 -8.65
CA ASN A 94 -6.39 -12.81 -9.03
C ASN A 94 -6.43 -13.00 -10.57
N GLY A 95 -5.26 -13.00 -11.20
CA GLY A 95 -5.08 -13.16 -12.64
C GLY A 95 -5.40 -11.92 -13.49
N LYS A 96 -5.78 -10.79 -12.88
CA LYS A 96 -6.10 -9.56 -13.60
C LYS A 96 -4.98 -8.55 -13.48
N VAL A 97 -4.63 -7.92 -14.61
CA VAL A 97 -3.66 -6.82 -14.63
C VAL A 97 -4.17 -5.65 -13.80
N VAL A 98 -3.35 -5.21 -12.86
CA VAL A 98 -3.57 -4.03 -12.03
C VAL A 98 -3.01 -2.82 -12.75
N GLN A 99 -3.85 -1.79 -12.90
CA GLN A 99 -3.48 -0.51 -13.49
C GLN A 99 -3.40 0.53 -12.37
N MET A 100 -2.19 0.92 -11.94
CA MET A 100 -1.99 1.74 -10.74
C MET A 100 -2.63 3.12 -10.84
N GLU A 101 -2.79 3.68 -12.05
CA GLU A 101 -3.51 4.93 -12.30
C GLU A 101 -4.98 4.83 -11.89
N ARG A 102 -5.57 3.63 -11.89
CA ARG A 102 -6.93 3.44 -11.36
C ARG A 102 -6.97 3.54 -9.84
N TYR A 103 -5.88 3.22 -9.14
CA TYR A 103 -5.78 3.33 -7.68
C TYR A 103 -5.49 4.76 -7.24
N ALA A 104 -4.73 5.54 -8.01
CA ALA A 104 -4.54 6.97 -7.78
C ALA A 104 -5.80 7.81 -8.05
N ARG A 105 -6.73 7.34 -8.91
CA ARG A 105 -7.96 8.09 -9.21
C ARG A 105 -8.98 8.04 -8.07
N SER A 106 -9.29 9.20 -7.52
CA SER A 106 -10.31 9.40 -6.47
C SER A 106 -11.76 9.39 -7.01
N LYS A 107 -11.96 9.67 -8.31
CA LYS A 107 -13.28 9.65 -8.96
C LYS A 107 -13.92 8.25 -8.84
N GLY A 108 -15.14 8.21 -8.31
CA GLY A 108 -15.94 6.98 -8.17
C GLY A 108 -15.84 6.29 -6.80
N CYS A 109 -15.01 6.75 -5.88
CA CYS A 109 -15.00 6.30 -4.49
C CYS A 109 -16.14 6.95 -3.69
N ARG A 110 -17.39 6.54 -3.96
CA ARG A 110 -18.58 6.95 -3.20
C ARG A 110 -18.80 5.97 -2.04
N GLY A 111 -18.80 6.49 -0.81
CA GLY A 111 -18.94 5.71 0.42
C GLY A 111 -17.61 5.14 0.93
N GLU A 112 -17.45 5.13 2.25
CA GLU A 112 -16.41 4.36 2.91
C GLU A 112 -16.83 2.88 2.89
N LYS A 113 -15.96 2.02 2.37
CA LYS A 113 -16.07 0.58 2.63
C LYS A 113 -15.15 0.26 3.79
N GLY A 114 -15.61 -0.61 4.69
CA GLY A 114 -14.80 -1.08 5.80
C GLY A 114 -13.47 -1.66 5.33
N GLU A 115 -12.47 -1.51 6.18
CA GLU A 115 -11.16 -2.14 6.02
C GLU A 115 -11.28 -3.66 5.96
N LYS A 116 -10.62 -4.29 4.99
CA LYS A 116 -10.61 -5.74 4.79
C LYS A 116 -9.32 -6.40 5.26
N LEU A 117 -8.20 -5.69 5.19
CA LEU A 117 -6.91 -6.20 5.62
C LEU A 117 -6.43 -5.45 6.85
N PHE A 118 -6.31 -6.18 7.95
CA PHE A 118 -5.56 -5.73 9.11
C PHE A 118 -4.07 -5.94 8.84
N TYR A 119 -3.31 -4.86 8.73
CA TYR A 119 -1.87 -4.89 8.44
C TYR A 119 -1.09 -4.37 9.64
N ILE A 120 -0.05 -5.11 10.04
CA ILE A 120 0.86 -4.72 11.12
C ILE A 120 2.23 -4.46 10.47
N PRO A 121 2.71 -3.20 10.42
CA PRO A 121 4.04 -2.90 9.90
C PRO A 121 5.12 -3.49 10.81
N ALA A 122 6.25 -3.85 10.21
CA ALA A 122 7.43 -4.30 10.95
C ALA A 122 8.19 -3.16 11.66
N GLN A 123 7.74 -1.90 11.51
CA GLN A 123 8.43 -0.75 12.09
C GLN A 123 8.19 -0.66 13.60
N ARG A 124 9.30 -0.63 14.36
CA ARG A 124 9.34 -0.21 15.75
C ARG A 124 9.47 1.32 15.81
N VAL A 125 8.42 2.06 15.51
CA VAL A 125 8.35 3.45 15.95
C VAL A 125 7.77 3.42 17.36
N LEU A 126 8.65 3.50 18.36
CA LEU A 126 8.24 3.98 19.68
C LEU A 126 7.94 5.46 19.48
N SER A 127 6.66 5.80 19.32
CA SER A 127 6.16 7.17 19.27
C SER A 127 6.25 7.83 20.66
N LEU A 128 7.42 7.77 21.31
CA LEU A 128 7.71 8.48 22.55
C LEU A 128 8.55 9.70 22.20
N ARG A 129 7.94 10.89 22.29
CA ARG A 129 8.69 12.12 22.51
C ARG A 129 8.48 12.47 23.98
N GLU A 130 9.56 12.47 24.75
CA GLU A 130 9.53 12.75 26.20
C GLU A 130 8.59 11.82 27.01
N GLY A 131 8.47 10.55 26.61
CA GLY A 131 7.73 9.55 27.39
C GLY A 131 6.22 9.52 27.19
N GLN A 132 5.67 10.30 26.24
CA GLN A 132 4.24 10.24 25.88
C GLN A 132 4.00 9.67 24.47
N THR A 133 2.93 8.89 24.32
CA THR A 133 2.48 8.30 23.04
C THR A 133 1.93 9.37 22.11
N ARG A 134 2.41 9.44 20.86
CA ARG A 134 1.88 10.40 19.88
C ARG A 134 0.46 10.07 19.39
N PRO A 135 -0.44 11.07 19.26
CA PRO A 135 -1.69 10.93 18.53
C PRO A 135 -1.45 10.92 17.00
N PHE A 136 -2.40 10.36 16.25
CA PHE A 136 -2.35 10.26 14.78
C PHE A 136 -2.20 11.61 14.06
N THR A 137 -2.49 12.73 14.72
CA THR A 137 -2.33 14.09 14.19
C THR A 137 -0.89 14.53 14.00
N ASP A 138 0.09 13.80 14.56
CA ASP A 138 1.51 14.15 14.50
C ASP A 138 2.28 13.54 13.31
N TYR A 139 1.61 12.72 12.49
CA TYR A 139 2.22 12.15 11.28
C TYR A 139 2.36 13.22 10.20
N ARG A 140 3.56 13.31 9.60
CA ARG A 140 3.88 14.27 8.53
C ARG A 140 3.64 13.64 7.17
N ALA A 141 3.63 14.46 6.12
CA ALA A 141 3.43 14.03 4.74
C ALA A 141 4.46 12.99 4.20
N GLY A 142 5.55 12.73 4.93
CA GLY A 142 6.54 11.70 4.60
C GLY A 142 6.38 10.36 5.33
N ASP A 143 5.44 10.26 6.27
CA ASP A 143 5.16 9.01 6.98
C ASP A 143 4.23 8.12 6.12
N PRO A 144 4.54 6.82 5.92
CA PRO A 144 3.69 5.93 5.13
C PRO A 144 2.29 5.82 5.72
N PHE A 145 1.28 5.57 4.88
CA PHE A 145 -0.13 5.51 5.31
C PHE A 145 -0.41 4.45 6.39
N VAL A 146 0.42 3.40 6.45
CA VAL A 146 0.28 2.24 7.33
C VAL A 146 1.34 2.16 8.41
#